data_AF-A0A015JNG0-F1
#
_entry.id   AF-A0A015JNG0-F1
#
_cell.length_a   1.000
_cell.length_b   1.000
_cell.length_c   1.000
_cell.angle_alpha   90.00
_cell.angle_beta   90.00
_cell.angle_gamma   90.00
#
_symmetry.space_group_name_H-M   'P 1'
#
loop_
_entity.id
_entity.type
_entity.pdbx_description
1 polymer ?
#
loop_
_entity_poly.entity_id
_entity_poly.type
_entity_poly.pdbx_seq_one_letter_code
_entity_poly.pdbx_strand_id
1 'polypeptide(L)'
;MLIVLSHLDDVEGGDLIPLPLGKRRRFSMGPDFLEPLDCDPTYIPHLRKKRAVLCIYVKLPGEAAYRAIYLNHLTLQDLISKLSEKLSEKIDLQGQQITSVVRCTKRNLTVRIDDDSIHQLEDETDMEVDVQLNQDGTVQLTLKY
;
A
#
# COMPACT_ATOMS: atom_id res chain seq x y z
N MET A 1 -18.78 -23.32 43.62
CA MET A 1 -20.20 -22.95 43.80
C MET A 1 -20.55 -22.04 42.63
N LEU A 2 -20.76 -22.57 41.42
CA LEU A 2 -22.00 -23.17 40.90
C LEU A 2 -23.25 -22.41 41.35
N ILE A 3 -23.76 -21.56 40.47
CA ILE A 3 -25.20 -21.35 40.30
C ILE A 3 -25.47 -21.47 38.80
N VAL A 4 -26.34 -22.43 38.49
CA VAL A 4 -26.75 -22.90 37.17
C VAL A 4 -28.29 -22.84 37.16
N LEU A 5 -28.83 -22.33 36.04
CA LEU A 5 -30.19 -22.50 35.48
C LEU A 5 -31.37 -21.93 36.31
N SER A 6 -32.45 -21.38 35.75
CA SER A 6 -33.23 -21.62 34.51
C SER A 6 -34.25 -20.43 34.38
N HIS A 7 -34.96 -20.08 33.31
CA HIS A 7 -35.52 -20.76 32.14
C HIS A 7 -36.16 -19.69 31.21
N LEU A 8 -36.52 -20.13 29.99
CA LEU A 8 -37.46 -19.60 28.98
C LEU A 8 -36.81 -18.83 27.82
N ASP A 9 -37.00 -19.17 26.55
CA ASP A 9 -37.47 -20.36 25.82
C ASP A 9 -37.12 -20.05 24.33
N ASP A 10 -37.02 -21.10 23.52
CA ASP A 10 -36.63 -21.15 22.10
C ASP A 10 -37.21 -20.08 21.15
N VAL A 11 -36.39 -19.59 20.21
CA VAL A 11 -36.83 -19.22 18.86
C VAL A 11 -35.86 -19.77 17.81
N GLU A 12 -36.42 -20.72 17.07
CA GLU A 12 -36.07 -21.32 15.78
C GLU A 12 -35.13 -20.54 14.84
N GLY A 13 -34.34 -21.32 14.10
CA GLY A 13 -33.37 -20.87 13.11
C GLY A 13 -33.95 -19.99 12.00
N GLY A 14 -33.22 -18.92 11.69
CA GLY A 14 -33.41 -18.11 10.49
C GLY A 14 -32.24 -18.30 9.55
N ASP A 15 -32.51 -18.85 8.36
CA ASP A 15 -31.58 -18.89 7.24
C ASP A 15 -30.98 -17.49 6.95
N LEU A 16 -29.67 -17.45 6.71
CA LEU A 16 -28.98 -16.24 6.27
C LEU A 16 -29.53 -15.81 4.90
N ILE A 17 -30.36 -14.77 4.88
CA ILE A 17 -30.85 -14.15 3.64
C ILE A 17 -29.67 -13.42 2.97
N PRO A 18 -29.29 -13.78 1.72
CA PRO A 18 -28.29 -13.02 0.98
C PRO A 18 -28.90 -11.67 0.58
N LEU A 19 -28.33 -10.56 1.06
CA LEU A 19 -28.74 -9.23 0.61
C LEU A 19 -28.33 -9.03 -0.85
N PRO A 20 -29.26 -8.77 -1.79
CA PRO A 20 -28.89 -8.48 -3.16
C PRO A 20 -28.14 -7.15 -3.21
N LEU A 21 -26.93 -7.15 -3.75
CA LEU A 21 -26.16 -5.94 -4.09
C LEU A 21 -26.98 -5.09 -5.06
N GLY A 22 -27.71 -4.12 -4.51
CA GLY A 22 -28.56 -3.21 -5.26
C GLY A 22 -27.78 -2.45 -6.32
N LYS A 23 -28.31 -2.44 -7.56
CA LYS A 23 -27.86 -1.61 -8.67
C LYS A 23 -27.68 -0.17 -8.17
N ARG A 24 -26.49 0.41 -8.35
CA ARG A 24 -26.19 1.83 -8.02
C ARG A 24 -27.27 2.71 -8.65
N ARG A 25 -28.22 3.18 -7.86
CA ARG A 25 -29.15 4.23 -8.28
C ARG A 25 -28.31 5.49 -8.42
N ARG A 26 -28.20 6.02 -9.65
CA ARG A 26 -27.85 7.42 -9.82
C ARG A 26 -28.92 8.22 -9.09
N PHE A 27 -28.55 8.95 -8.06
CA PHE A 27 -29.42 9.94 -7.44
C PHE A 27 -29.76 10.97 -8.52
N SER A 28 -30.96 10.90 -9.09
CA SER A 28 -31.50 11.99 -9.90
C SER A 28 -32.06 13.03 -8.93
N MET A 29 -31.39 14.17 -8.81
CA MET A 29 -31.94 15.32 -8.11
C MET A 29 -33.20 15.78 -8.86
N GLY A 30 -34.34 15.80 -8.18
CA GLY A 30 -35.55 16.45 -8.67
C GLY A 30 -35.38 17.97 -8.70
N PRO A 31 -36.27 18.71 -9.39
CA PRO A 31 -36.17 20.17 -9.54
C PRO A 31 -36.48 20.94 -8.25
N ASP A 32 -37.00 20.27 -7.22
CA ASP A 32 -37.29 20.87 -5.93
C ASP A 32 -36.01 20.86 -5.07
N PHE A 33 -35.32 22.00 -5.21
CA PHE A 33 -34.12 22.42 -4.50
C PHE A 33 -34.00 21.88 -3.06
N LEU A 34 -33.03 21.00 -2.85
CA LEU A 34 -32.34 20.90 -1.57
C LEU A 34 -31.60 22.21 -1.34
N GLU A 35 -32.25 23.15 -0.65
CA GLU A 35 -31.56 24.29 -0.05
C GLU A 35 -30.54 23.71 0.95
N PRO A 36 -29.23 23.98 0.80
CA PRO A 36 -28.22 23.44 1.71
C PRO A 36 -28.39 24.09 3.09
N LEU A 37 -29.25 23.52 3.92
CA LEU A 37 -29.72 24.15 5.15
C LEU A 37 -28.63 24.36 6.21
N ASP A 38 -27.43 23.76 6.06
CA ASP A 38 -26.38 23.82 7.07
C ASP A 38 -24.96 23.79 6.48
N CYS A 39 -24.73 24.39 5.31
CA CYS A 39 -23.37 24.54 4.79
C CYS A 39 -22.65 25.71 5.46
N ASP A 40 -21.54 25.43 6.16
CA ASP A 40 -20.66 26.47 6.71
C ASP A 40 -20.12 27.38 5.58
N PRO A 41 -20.43 28.69 5.57
CA PRO A 41 -19.98 29.61 4.52
C PRO A 41 -18.47 29.87 4.56
N THR A 42 -17.80 29.47 5.64
CA THR A 42 -16.34 29.55 5.80
C THR A 42 -15.62 28.27 5.42
N TYR A 43 -16.34 27.22 5.00
CA TYR A 43 -15.72 25.97 4.59
C TYR A 43 -14.85 26.17 3.33
N ILE A 44 -13.53 26.05 3.52
CA ILE A 44 -12.56 25.99 2.44
C ILE A 44 -12.09 24.54 2.33
N PRO A 45 -12.47 23.79 1.27
CA PRO A 45 -12.04 22.42 1.12
C PRO A 45 -10.52 22.35 1.03
N HIS A 46 -9.91 21.57 1.92
CA HIS A 46 -8.47 21.33 1.87
C HIS A 46 -8.10 20.60 0.57
N LEU A 47 -7.05 21.08 -0.11
CA LEU A 47 -6.53 20.41 -1.28
C LEU A 47 -6.11 18.99 -0.89
N ARG A 48 -6.75 18.00 -1.52
CA ARG A 48 -6.41 16.59 -1.27
C ARG A 48 -4.96 16.37 -1.68
N LYS A 49 -4.19 15.73 -0.79
CA LYS A 49 -2.84 15.26 -1.13
C LYS A 49 -2.94 14.36 -2.37
N LYS A 50 -1.97 14.50 -3.29
CA LYS A 50 -1.90 13.63 -4.46
C LYS A 50 -1.87 12.17 -3.99
N ARG A 51 -2.69 11.33 -4.60
CA ARG A 51 -2.75 9.91 -4.30
C ARG A 51 -1.49 9.25 -4.89
N ALA A 52 -0.86 8.36 -4.13
CA ALA A 52 0.21 7.52 -4.64
C ALA A 52 -0.29 6.66 -5.80
N VAL A 53 0.59 6.40 -6.77
CA VAL A 53 0.26 5.65 -7.98
C VAL A 53 0.48 4.15 -7.78
N LEU A 54 1.46 3.78 -6.96
CA LEU A 54 1.78 2.39 -6.62
C LEU A 54 2.16 2.29 -5.13
N CYS A 55 1.73 1.21 -4.50
CA CYS A 55 2.15 0.78 -3.18
C CYS A 55 2.85 -0.58 -3.28
N ILE A 56 3.99 -0.72 -2.63
CA ILE A 56 4.68 -2.00 -2.46
C ILE A 56 5.01 -2.21 -1.00
N TYR A 57 4.94 -3.45 -0.53
CA TYR A 57 5.35 -3.82 0.81
C TYR A 57 6.77 -4.37 0.76
N VAL A 58 7.66 -3.74 1.53
CA VAL A 58 9.07 -4.05 1.49
C VAL A 58 9.56 -4.44 2.87
N LYS A 59 10.18 -5.62 2.97
CA LYS A 59 10.88 -6.06 4.17
C LYS A 59 12.36 -5.72 4.04
N LEU A 60 12.83 -4.86 4.94
CA LEU A 60 14.22 -4.44 5.01
C LEU A 60 15.07 -5.51 5.70
N PRO A 61 16.38 -5.60 5.40
CA PRO A 61 17.25 -6.55 6.05
C PRO A 61 17.31 -6.25 7.56
N GLY A 62 17.13 -7.31 8.37
CA GLY A 62 17.09 -7.19 9.82
C GLY A 62 15.72 -6.83 10.41
N GLU A 63 14.68 -6.63 9.59
CA GLU A 63 13.31 -6.43 10.07
C GLU A 63 12.44 -7.68 9.93
N ALA A 64 11.55 -7.89 10.90
CA ALA A 64 10.56 -8.96 10.89
C ALA A 64 9.26 -8.55 10.18
N ALA A 65 9.02 -7.25 10.01
CA ALA A 65 7.78 -6.70 9.46
C ALA A 65 8.01 -6.03 8.11
N TYR A 66 7.00 -6.07 7.26
CA TYR A 66 6.97 -5.35 5.99
C TYR A 66 6.60 -3.89 6.22
N ARG A 67 7.17 -2.99 5.42
CA ARG A 67 6.86 -1.56 5.39
C ARG A 67 6.26 -1.18 4.05
N ALA A 68 5.16 -0.43 4.08
CA ALA A 68 4.58 0.13 2.87
C ALA A 68 5.46 1.25 2.29
N ILE A 69 5.76 1.15 1.01
CA ILE A 69 6.43 2.18 0.22
C ILE A 69 5.45 2.66 -0.83
N TYR A 70 5.21 3.98 -0.83
CA TYR A 70 4.30 4.64 -1.75
C TYR A 70 5.11 5.42 -2.79
N LEU A 71 4.89 5.08 -4.07
CA LEU A 71 5.44 5.81 -5.20
C LEU A 71 4.43 6.85 -5.68
N ASN A 72 4.87 8.09 -5.82
CA ASN A 72 4.09 9.16 -6.43
C ASN A 72 4.25 9.17 -7.95
N HIS A 73 5.39 8.67 -8.42
CA HIS A 73 5.75 8.55 -9.82
C HIS A 73 6.24 7.14 -10.10
N LEU A 74 5.83 6.56 -11.23
CA LEU A 74 6.28 5.23 -11.66
C LEU A 74 7.66 5.30 -12.31
N THR A 75 8.64 5.84 -11.57
CA THR A 75 10.01 6.01 -12.05
C THR A 75 10.99 5.36 -11.08
N LEU A 76 12.11 4.89 -11.64
CA LEU A 76 13.20 4.26 -10.90
C LEU A 76 13.78 5.22 -9.88
N GLN A 77 13.86 6.51 -10.22
CA GLN A 77 14.34 7.54 -9.32
C GLN A 77 13.44 7.70 -8.08
N ASP A 78 12.11 7.68 -8.23
CA ASP A 78 11.20 7.77 -7.08
C ASP A 78 11.31 6.53 -6.20
N LEU A 79 11.41 5.33 -6.81
CA LEU A 79 11.65 4.08 -6.09
C LEU A 79 12.96 4.10 -5.29
N ILE A 80 14.07 4.49 -5.92
CA ILE A 80 15.38 4.61 -5.26
C ILE A 80 15.31 5.62 -4.11
N SER A 81 14.67 6.76 -4.33
CA SER A 81 14.55 7.82 -3.31
C SER A 81 13.76 7.34 -2.10
N LYS A 82 12.66 6.61 -2.31
CA LYS A 82 11.85 6.06 -1.21
C LYS A 82 12.55 4.92 -0.47
N LEU A 83 13.25 4.05 -1.19
CA LEU A 83 14.03 2.97 -0.59
C LEU A 83 15.21 3.52 0.20
N SER A 84 15.92 4.52 -0.32
CA SER A 84 17.06 5.13 0.38
C SER A 84 16.63 5.84 1.67
N GLU A 85 15.49 6.55 1.65
CA GLU A 85 14.89 7.16 2.82
C GLU A 85 14.64 6.10 3.91
N LYS A 86 13.99 4.97 3.55
CA LYS A 86 13.68 3.90 4.50
C LYS A 86 14.91 3.12 4.96
N LEU A 87 15.90 2.94 4.10
CA LEU A 87 17.14 2.25 4.45
C LEU A 87 18.04 3.12 5.33
N SER A 88 18.14 4.42 5.09
CA SER A 88 19.00 5.32 5.89
C SER A 88 18.54 5.46 7.35
N GLU A 89 17.27 5.19 7.65
CA GLU A 89 16.77 5.06 9.03
C GLU A 89 17.39 3.85 9.79
N LYS A 90 17.95 2.86 9.08
CA LYS A 90 18.35 1.56 9.64
C LYS A 90 19.79 1.18 9.36
N ILE A 91 20.27 1.49 8.18
CA ILE A 91 21.61 1.18 7.68
C ILE A 91 22.29 2.50 7.42
N ASP A 92 23.43 2.71 8.05
CA ASP A 92 24.28 3.86 7.75
C ASP A 92 24.91 3.65 6.37
N LEU A 93 24.24 4.17 5.35
CA LEU A 93 24.70 4.10 3.96
C LEU A 93 25.87 5.06 3.68
N GLN A 94 26.36 5.85 4.64
CA GLN A 94 27.53 6.75 4.54
C GLN A 94 27.70 7.50 3.20
N GLY A 95 26.60 8.00 2.65
CA GLY A 95 26.61 8.74 1.38
C GLY A 95 26.85 7.89 0.12
N GLN A 96 26.81 6.56 0.23
CA GLN A 96 26.89 5.66 -0.90
C GLN A 96 25.63 5.77 -1.75
N GLN A 97 25.82 5.86 -3.06
CA GLN A 97 24.72 5.99 -4.00
C GLN A 97 24.24 4.62 -4.48
N ILE A 98 22.92 4.42 -4.38
CA ILE A 98 22.26 3.28 -5.00
C ILE A 98 22.39 3.44 -6.51
N THR A 99 23.15 2.55 -7.13
CA THR A 99 23.53 2.66 -8.54
C THR A 99 22.64 1.79 -9.42
N SER A 100 22.05 0.75 -8.85
CA SER A 100 21.18 -0.19 -9.56
C SER A 100 20.19 -0.84 -8.60
N VAL A 101 18.96 -1.01 -9.08
CA VAL A 101 17.93 -1.81 -8.43
C VAL A 101 17.58 -2.96 -9.35
N VAL A 102 17.55 -4.15 -8.79
CA VAL A 102 17.38 -5.39 -9.53
C VAL A 102 16.27 -6.20 -8.88
N ARG A 103 15.42 -6.84 -9.66
CA ARG A 103 14.32 -7.69 -9.21
C ARG A 103 14.64 -9.14 -9.53
N CYS A 104 14.62 -9.99 -8.51
CA CYS A 104 14.62 -11.44 -8.70
C CYS A 104 13.19 -11.92 -8.85
N THR A 105 12.89 -12.52 -9.99
CA THR A 105 11.59 -13.15 -10.24
C THR A 105 11.48 -14.51 -9.53
N LYS A 106 10.26 -15.07 -9.43
CA LYS A 106 10.00 -16.40 -8.85
C LYS A 106 10.78 -17.55 -9.52
N ARG A 107 11.34 -17.33 -10.72
CA ARG A 107 12.17 -18.29 -11.45
C ARG A 107 13.68 -18.10 -11.23
N ASN A 108 14.08 -17.33 -10.22
CA ASN A 108 15.46 -16.92 -9.96
C ASN A 108 16.13 -16.16 -11.12
N LEU A 109 15.33 -15.57 -12.02
CA LEU A 109 15.84 -14.65 -13.04
C LEU A 109 15.97 -13.26 -12.45
N THR A 110 17.15 -12.70 -12.60
CA THR A 110 17.56 -11.39 -12.10
C THR A 110 17.36 -10.37 -13.22
N VAL A 111 16.41 -9.45 -13.02
CA VAL A 111 15.99 -8.46 -14.02
C VAL A 111 16.30 -7.07 -13.48
N ARG A 112 17.03 -6.25 -14.24
CA ARG A 112 17.27 -4.85 -13.86
C ARG A 112 15.94 -4.09 -13.91
N ILE A 113 15.68 -3.27 -12.89
CA ILE A 113 14.48 -2.45 -12.84
C ILE A 113 14.76 -1.14 -13.56
N ASP A 114 13.94 -0.86 -14.57
CA ASP A 114 13.84 0.44 -15.24
C ASP A 114 12.41 0.99 -15.10
N ASP A 115 12.15 2.21 -15.55
CA ASP A 115 10.83 2.87 -15.44
C ASP A 115 9.70 1.99 -16.03
N ASP A 116 9.91 1.40 -17.21
CA ASP A 116 8.96 0.48 -17.85
C ASP A 116 8.69 -0.78 -17.01
N SER A 117 9.67 -1.22 -16.22
CA SER A 117 9.52 -2.37 -15.33
C SER A 117 8.68 -2.02 -14.09
N ILE A 118 8.75 -0.77 -13.63
CA ILE A 118 7.96 -0.26 -12.50
C ILE A 118 6.50 -0.11 -12.91
N HIS A 119 6.24 0.32 -14.14
CA HIS A 119 4.89 0.34 -14.71
C HIS A 119 4.21 -1.04 -14.75
N GLN A 120 4.98 -2.12 -14.77
CA GLN A 120 4.48 -3.48 -14.79
C GLN A 120 4.38 -4.11 -13.39
N LEU A 121 4.74 -3.39 -12.33
CA LEU A 121 4.57 -3.88 -10.96
C LEU A 121 3.08 -3.85 -10.57
N GLU A 122 2.65 -4.91 -9.90
CA GLU A 122 1.31 -4.99 -9.32
C GLU A 122 1.26 -4.19 -8.02
N ASP A 123 0.13 -3.54 -7.77
CA ASP A 123 -0.11 -2.81 -6.54
C ASP A 123 -0.17 -3.77 -5.35
N GLU A 124 0.26 -3.30 -4.18
CA GLU A 124 0.26 -4.05 -2.92
C GLU A 124 1.12 -5.34 -2.96
N THR A 125 2.16 -5.36 -3.79
CA THR A 125 3.08 -6.51 -3.88
C THR A 125 4.05 -6.55 -2.70
N ASP A 126 4.22 -7.74 -2.11
CA ASP A 126 5.24 -8.03 -1.09
C ASP A 126 6.62 -8.33 -1.72
N MET A 127 7.67 -7.71 -1.17
CA MET A 127 9.06 -7.91 -1.59
C MET A 127 10.03 -7.86 -0.40
N GLU A 128 11.13 -8.60 -0.49
CA GLU A 128 12.27 -8.50 0.44
C GLU A 128 13.43 -7.74 -0.24
N VAL A 129 14.04 -6.79 0.48
CA VAL A 129 15.24 -6.07 0.02
C VAL A 129 16.49 -6.74 0.55
N ASP A 130 17.39 -7.03 -0.38
CA ASP A 130 18.77 -7.40 -0.08
C ASP A 130 19.70 -6.27 -0.54
N VAL A 131 20.65 -5.90 0.32
CA VAL A 131 21.57 -4.78 0.09
C VAL A 131 22.96 -5.36 -0.13
N GLN A 132 23.51 -5.16 -1.33
CA GLN A 132 24.88 -5.55 -1.65
C GLN A 132 25.75 -4.32 -1.83
N LEU A 133 26.84 -4.30 -1.08
CA LEU A 133 27.90 -3.30 -1.15
C LEU A 133 28.97 -3.84 -2.08
N ASN A 134 29.14 -3.19 -3.23
CA ASN A 134 30.20 -3.53 -4.15
C ASN A 134 31.53 -2.97 -3.66
N GLN A 135 32.63 -3.61 -4.05
CA GLN A 135 34.00 -3.20 -3.69
C GLN A 135 34.34 -1.79 -4.20
N ASP A 136 33.62 -1.32 -5.23
CA ASP A 136 33.75 0.01 -5.82
C ASP A 136 33.04 1.11 -5.00
N GLY A 137 32.46 0.77 -3.85
CA GLY A 137 31.70 1.71 -3.00
C GLY A 137 30.27 2.00 -3.51
N THR A 138 29.82 1.25 -4.52
CA THR A 138 28.45 1.33 -5.05
C THR A 138 27.51 0.40 -4.30
N VAL A 139 26.24 0.81 -4.17
CA VAL A 139 25.19 -0.01 -3.56
C VAL A 139 24.26 -0.56 -4.64
N GLN A 140 24.06 -1.87 -4.62
CA GLN A 140 23.06 -2.54 -5.43
C GLN A 140 21.95 -3.08 -4.53
N LEU A 141 20.70 -2.75 -4.87
CA LEU A 141 19.52 -3.28 -4.19
C LEU A 141 18.93 -4.43 -5.00
N THR A 142 18.62 -5.53 -4.33
CA THR A 142 17.93 -6.67 -4.93
C THR A 142 16.57 -6.88 -4.27
N LEU A 143 15.49 -6.75 -5.04
CA LEU A 143 14.11 -7.01 -4.63
C LEU A 143 13.75 -8.46 -4.95
N LYS A 144 13.38 -9.25 -3.93
CA LYS A 144 12.99 -10.66 -4.05
C LYS A 144 11.52 -10.83 -3.68
N TYR A 145 10.85 -11.82 -4.28
CA TYR A 145 9.47 -12.23 -3.94
C TYR A 145 9.42 -13.15 -2.73
#